data_AF-A0A3D9E8D2-F1
#
_entry.id   AF-A0A3D9E8D2-F1
#
_cell.length_a   1.000
_cell.length_b   1.000
_cell.length_c   1.000
_cell.angle_alpha   90.00
_cell.angle_beta   90.00
_cell.angle_gamma   90.00
#
_symmetry.space_group_name_H-M   'P 1'
#
loop_
_entity.id
_entity.type
_entity.pdbx_description
1 polymer ?
#
loop_
_entity_poly.entity_id
_entity_poly.type
_entity_poly.pdbx_seq_one_letter_code
_entity_poly.pdbx_strand_id
1 'polypeptide(L)'
;MSQQIRMDADILLQHASRVQQLASDAAEAASAIQSVNLGGGAFGVLCAWIVPPVGMVSGAVSQHISGAEGVLERTAQELRGVVADFDTFEETVIQVTKHLEGGLG
;
A
#
# COMPACT_ATOMS: atom_id res chain seq x y z
N MET A 1 4.42 34.50 11.42
CA MET A 1 5.25 33.29 11.24
C MET A 1 4.46 32.34 10.36
N SER A 2 4.71 32.33 9.05
CA SER A 2 4.11 31.35 8.14
C SER A 2 4.80 30.00 8.37
N GLN A 3 4.03 28.95 8.64
CA GLN A 3 4.58 27.59 8.61
C GLN A 3 4.90 27.27 7.15
N GLN A 4 6.19 27.16 6.83
CA GLN A 4 6.65 26.89 5.48
C GLN A 4 6.54 25.38 5.25
N ILE A 5 5.37 24.93 4.81
CA ILE A 5 5.17 23.54 4.39
C ILE A 5 5.96 23.34 3.10
N ARG A 6 7.08 22.62 3.19
CA ARG A 6 7.85 22.19 2.02
C ARG A 6 7.56 20.71 1.83
N MET A 7 6.95 20.38 0.70
CA MET A 7 6.66 19.01 0.31
C MET A 7 7.64 18.58 -0.77
N ASP A 8 8.29 17.44 -0.57
CA ASP A 8 9.16 16.82 -1.58
C ASP A 8 8.37 15.69 -2.25
N ALA A 9 7.86 15.96 -3.45
CA ALA A 9 7.03 15.05 -4.20
C ALA A 9 7.78 13.75 -4.54
N ASP A 10 9.07 13.83 -4.86
CA ASP A 10 9.89 12.66 -5.21
C ASP A 10 10.04 11.71 -4.00
N ILE A 11 10.26 12.27 -2.80
CA ILE A 11 10.33 11.46 -1.58
C ILE A 11 8.98 10.79 -1.28
N LEU A 12 7.86 11.49 -1.45
CA LEU A 12 6.53 10.92 -1.23
C LEU A 12 6.19 9.83 -2.24
N LEU A 13 6.52 10.03 -3.51
CA LEU A 13 6.33 9.02 -4.55
C LEU A 13 7.24 7.79 -4.33
N GLN A 14 8.47 8.00 -3.86
CA GLN A 14 9.35 6.91 -3.45
C GLN A 14 8.79 6.16 -2.24
N HIS A 15 8.15 6.85 -1.30
CA HIS A 15 7.50 6.20 -0.18
C HIS A 15 6.28 5.38 -0.64
N ALA A 16 5.45 5.95 -1.51
CA ALA A 16 4.30 5.27 -2.08
C ALA A 16 4.71 3.99 -2.85
N SER A 17 5.83 4.02 -3.57
CA SER A 17 6.34 2.83 -4.27
C SER A 17 6.82 1.75 -3.31
N ARG A 18 7.48 2.11 -2.20
CA ARG A 18 7.88 1.16 -1.16
C ARG A 18 6.67 0.53 -0.47
N VAL A 19 5.65 1.32 -0.14
CA VAL A 19 4.41 0.79 0.47
C VAL A 19 3.69 -0.16 -0.47
N GLN A 20 3.68 0.15 -1.78
CA GLN A 20 3.13 -0.75 -2.79
C GLN A 20 3.89 -2.08 -2.85
N GLN A 21 5.23 -2.06 -2.74
CA GLN A 21 6.04 -3.27 -2.70
C GLN A 21 5.68 -4.14 -1.48
N LEU A 22 5.51 -3.54 -0.30
CA LEU A 22 5.08 -4.28 0.89
C LEU A 22 3.71 -4.94 0.71
N ALA A 23 2.78 -4.30 0.00
CA ALA A 23 1.49 -4.91 -0.34
C ALA A 23 1.67 -6.13 -1.25
N SER A 24 2.54 -6.04 -2.27
CA SER A 24 2.86 -7.17 -3.14
C SER A 24 3.51 -8.34 -2.40
N ASP A 25 4.43 -8.06 -1.48
CA ASP A 25 5.08 -9.09 -0.66
C ASP A 25 4.06 -9.78 0.27
N ALA A 26 3.09 -9.03 0.81
CA ALA A 26 2.00 -9.58 1.59
C ALA A 26 1.10 -10.52 0.75
N ALA A 27 0.76 -10.13 -0.47
CA ALA A 27 0.00 -10.97 -1.40
C ALA A 27 0.76 -12.25 -1.75
N GLU A 28 2.08 -12.16 -1.99
CA GLU A 28 2.93 -13.33 -2.22
C GLU A 28 2.93 -14.28 -1.02
N ALA A 29 3.09 -13.75 0.20
CA ALA A 29 3.05 -14.54 1.44
C ALA A 29 1.71 -15.25 1.62
N ALA A 30 0.58 -14.58 1.33
CA ALA A 30 -0.74 -15.21 1.36
C ALA A 30 -0.85 -16.34 0.32
N SER A 31 -0.35 -16.13 -0.90
CA SER A 31 -0.36 -17.15 -1.95
C SER A 31 0.49 -18.37 -1.57
N ALA A 32 1.63 -18.14 -0.90
CA ALA A 32 2.51 -19.21 -0.43
C ALA A 32 1.79 -20.08 0.60
N ILE A 33 1.08 -19.48 1.56
CA ILE A 33 0.26 -20.21 2.55
C ILE A 33 -0.79 -21.09 1.86
N GLN A 34 -1.46 -20.58 0.83
CA GLN A 34 -2.48 -21.32 0.09
C GLN A 34 -1.91 -22.43 -0.80
N SER A 35 -0.68 -22.28 -1.27
CA SER A 35 -0.01 -23.26 -2.15
C SER A 35 0.40 -24.55 -1.43
N VAL A 36 0.47 -24.55 -0.09
CA VAL A 36 0.88 -25.72 0.69
C VAL A 36 -0.28 -26.71 0.78
N ASN A 37 -0.24 -27.76 -0.05
CA ASN A 37 -1.18 -28.87 0.03
C ASN A 37 -0.81 -29.85 1.16
N LEU A 38 -1.30 -29.59 2.37
CA LEU A 38 -1.12 -30.45 3.54
C LEU A 38 -2.07 -31.66 3.59
N GLY A 39 -3.09 -31.70 2.74
CA GLY A 39 -4.07 -32.79 2.72
C GLY A 39 -3.70 -33.96 1.79
N GLY A 40 -2.68 -33.80 0.95
CA GLY A 40 -2.34 -34.74 -0.11
C GLY A 40 -1.05 -35.53 0.11
N GLY A 41 -0.87 -36.59 -0.69
CA GLY A 41 0.38 -37.36 -0.77
C GLY A 41 0.78 -38.08 0.52
N ALA A 42 2.07 -38.37 0.67
CA ALA A 42 2.62 -39.08 1.84
C ALA A 42 2.45 -38.29 3.15
N PHE A 43 2.44 -36.95 3.10
CA PHE A 43 2.18 -36.11 4.27
C PHE A 43 0.72 -36.26 4.74
N GLY A 44 -0.24 -36.28 3.82
CA GLY A 44 -1.65 -36.56 4.16
C GLY A 44 -1.85 -37.94 4.81
N VAL A 45 -1.00 -38.93 4.50
CA VAL A 45 -1.07 -40.27 5.10
C VAL A 45 -0.40 -40.32 6.49
N LEU A 46 0.75 -39.68 6.66
CA LEU A 46 1.55 -39.76 7.90
C LEU A 46 1.19 -38.68 8.93
N CYS A 47 0.74 -37.52 8.46
CA CYS A 47 0.57 -36.31 9.27
C CYS A 47 -0.86 -35.74 9.23
N ALA A 48 -1.86 -36.49 8.76
CA ALA A 48 -3.26 -36.05 8.71
C ALA A 48 -3.78 -35.41 10.02
N TRP A 49 -3.31 -35.89 11.17
CA TRP A 49 -3.72 -35.40 12.48
C TRP A 49 -3.35 -33.92 12.73
N ILE A 50 -2.31 -33.40 12.08
CA ILE A 50 -1.86 -32.01 12.26
C ILE A 50 -2.49 -31.05 11.23
N VAL A 51 -3.13 -31.57 10.20
CA VAL A 51 -3.71 -30.77 9.12
C VAL A 51 -4.82 -29.83 9.61
N PRO A 52 -5.80 -30.28 10.44
CA PRO A 52 -6.84 -29.38 10.95
C PRO A 52 -6.33 -28.19 11.78
N PRO A 53 -5.44 -28.37 12.79
CA PRO A 53 -4.93 -27.23 13.55
C PRO A 53 -4.06 -26.30 12.70
N VAL A 54 -3.27 -26.83 11.76
CA VAL A 54 -2.49 -25.98 10.84
C VAL A 54 -3.41 -25.17 9.93
N GLY A 55 -4.48 -25.77 9.40
CA GLY A 55 -5.47 -25.06 8.57
C GLY A 55 -6.14 -23.89 9.30
N MET A 56 -6.45 -24.03 10.59
CA MET A 56 -7.00 -22.92 11.39
C MET A 56 -6.01 -21.76 11.53
N VAL A 57 -4.75 -22.05 11.85
CA VAL A 57 -3.70 -21.02 12.00
C VAL A 57 -3.42 -20.34 10.66
N SER A 58 -3.27 -21.11 9.58
CA SER A 58 -3.08 -20.60 8.22
C SER A 58 -4.23 -19.70 7.77
N GLY A 59 -5.48 -20.07 8.10
CA GLY A 59 -6.66 -19.25 7.82
C GLY A 59 -6.62 -17.90 8.55
N ALA A 60 -6.34 -17.90 9.85
CA ALA A 60 -6.23 -16.68 10.65
C ALA A 60 -5.11 -15.76 10.14
N VAL A 61 -3.93 -16.33 9.84
CA VAL A 61 -2.79 -15.58 9.28
C VAL A 61 -3.16 -14.99 7.91
N SER A 62 -3.81 -15.75 7.03
CA SER A 62 -4.24 -15.26 5.72
C SER A 62 -5.19 -14.08 5.83
N GLN A 63 -6.14 -14.10 6.78
CA GLN A 63 -7.06 -12.97 7.00
C GLN A 63 -6.33 -11.71 7.46
N HIS A 64 -5.34 -11.84 8.34
CA HIS A 64 -4.53 -10.71 8.79
C HIS A 64 -3.66 -10.13 7.65
N ILE A 65 -3.05 -11.00 6.84
CA ILE A 65 -2.23 -10.59 5.70
C ILE A 65 -3.08 -9.82 4.66
N SER A 66 -4.23 -10.35 4.27
CA SER A 66 -5.12 -9.65 3.32
C SER A 66 -5.67 -8.34 3.87
N GLY A 67 -5.91 -8.26 5.18
CA GLY A 67 -6.28 -7.00 5.84
C GLY A 67 -5.16 -5.96 5.80
N ALA A 68 -3.91 -6.39 6.01
CA ALA A 68 -2.74 -5.51 5.93
C ALA A 68 -2.47 -5.05 4.49
N GLU A 69 -2.56 -5.96 3.51
CA GLU A 69 -2.43 -5.66 2.08
C GLU A 69 -3.35 -4.51 1.65
N GLY A 70 -4.65 -4.60 1.94
CA GLY A 70 -5.61 -3.57 1.55
C GLY A 70 -5.39 -2.22 2.23
N VAL A 71 -4.81 -2.19 3.43
CA VAL A 71 -4.40 -0.94 4.09
C VAL A 71 -3.18 -0.34 3.40
N LEU A 72 -2.18 -1.16 3.09
CA LEU A 72 -0.96 -0.73 2.40
C LEU A 72 -1.27 -0.18 1.01
N GLU A 73 -2.09 -0.87 0.22
CA GLU A 73 -2.51 -0.38 -1.11
C GLU A 73 -3.20 0.98 -1.02
N ARG A 74 -4.14 1.13 -0.06
CA ARG A 74 -4.81 2.40 0.17
C ARG A 74 -3.82 3.49 0.57
N THR A 75 -2.89 3.20 1.48
CA THR A 75 -1.87 4.17 1.90
C THR A 75 -0.99 4.61 0.72
N ALA A 76 -0.57 3.68 -0.14
CA ALA A 76 0.18 4.04 -1.34
C ALA A 76 -0.64 4.92 -2.30
N GLN A 77 -1.95 4.68 -2.43
CA GLN A 77 -2.85 5.49 -3.24
C GLN A 77 -3.05 6.89 -2.66
N GLU A 78 -3.28 7.01 -1.34
CA GLU A 78 -3.42 8.31 -0.66
C GLU A 78 -2.14 9.15 -0.76
N LEU A 79 -0.95 8.53 -0.62
CA LEU A 79 0.32 9.25 -0.79
C LEU A 79 0.47 9.85 -2.18
N ARG A 80 0.04 9.13 -3.23
CA ARG A 80 0.03 9.67 -4.60
C ARG A 80 -1.03 10.77 -4.76
N GLY A 81 -2.18 10.62 -4.11
CA GLY A 81 -3.24 11.63 -4.08
C GLY A 81 -2.77 12.95 -3.49
N VAL A 82 -2.07 12.90 -2.34
CA VAL A 82 -1.50 14.10 -1.70
C VAL A 82 -0.52 14.82 -2.62
N VAL A 83 0.30 14.09 -3.38
CA VAL A 83 1.21 14.70 -4.37
C VAL A 83 0.42 15.42 -5.47
N ALA A 84 -0.59 14.75 -6.04
CA ALA A 84 -1.43 15.34 -7.09
C ALA A 84 -2.22 16.58 -6.61
N ASP A 85 -2.71 16.57 -5.38
CA ASP A 85 -3.41 17.69 -4.78
C ASP A 85 -2.49 18.90 -4.60
N PHE A 86 -1.22 18.65 -4.23
CA PHE A 86 -0.24 19.71 -4.08
C PHE A 86 0.20 20.31 -5.41
N ASP A 87 0.41 19.49 -6.44
CA ASP A 87 0.70 19.98 -7.79
C ASP A 87 -0.44 20.88 -8.31
N THR A 88 -1.68 20.47 -8.08
CA THR A 88 -2.88 21.27 -8.44
C THR A 88 -2.93 22.59 -7.67
N PHE A 89 -2.57 22.56 -6.39
CA PHE A 89 -2.48 23.76 -5.57
C PHE A 89 -1.39 24.71 -6.07
N GLU A 90 -0.19 24.21 -6.38
CA GLU A 90 0.90 25.03 -6.93
C GLU A 90 0.51 25.68 -8.26
N GLU A 91 -0.12 24.92 -9.16
CA GLU A 91 -0.60 25.47 -10.43
C GLU A 91 -1.64 26.57 -10.22
N THR A 92 -2.58 26.37 -9.29
CA THR A 92 -3.58 27.39 -8.93
C THR A 92 -2.92 28.68 -8.42
N VAL A 93 -1.92 28.56 -7.54
CA VAL A 93 -1.17 29.70 -7.02
C VAL A 93 -0.47 30.45 -8.16
N ILE A 94 0.21 29.73 -9.06
CA ILE A 94 0.89 30.33 -10.23
C ILE A 94 -0.10 31.10 -11.12
N GLN A 95 -1.28 30.53 -11.39
CA GLN A 95 -2.30 31.18 -12.22
C GLN A 95 -2.81 32.48 -11.57
N VAL A 96 -3.09 32.45 -10.26
CA VAL A 96 -3.54 33.64 -9.51
C VAL A 96 -2.46 34.71 -9.50
N THR A 97 -1.19 34.36 -9.27
CA THR A 97 -0.09 35.33 -9.27
C THR A 97 0.06 36.00 -10.65
N LYS A 98 0.03 35.22 -11.74
CA LYS A 98 0.09 35.78 -13.11
C LYS A 98 -1.09 36.70 -13.42
N HIS A 99 -2.29 36.35 -12.95
CA HIS A 99 -3.47 37.17 -13.15
C HIS A 99 -3.36 38.52 -12.44
N LEU A 100 -2.83 38.53 -11.21
CA LEU A 100 -2.59 39.76 -10.44
C LEU A 100 -1.52 40.64 -11.10
N GLU A 101 -0.41 40.06 -11.59
CA GLU A 101 0.64 40.79 -12.32
C GLU A 101 0.09 41.44 -13.60
N GLY A 102 -0.76 40.75 -14.35
CA GLY A 102 -1.38 41.29 -15.56
C GLY A 102 -2.45 42.37 -15.33
N GLY A 103 -3.05 42.43 -14.14
CA GLY A 103 -4.04 43.47 -13.77
C GLY A 103 -3.43 44.73 -13.14
N LEU A 104 -2.16 44.68 -12.75
CA LEU A 104 -1.40 45.80 -12.18
C LEU A 104 -0.50 46.53 -13.21
N GLY A 105 -0.44 46.01 -14.44
CA GLY A 105 0.31 46.59 -15.57
C GLY A 105 -0.51 47.51 -16.46
#